data_AF-A0A176RVL3-F1
#
_entry.id   AF-A0A176RVL3-F1
#
_cell.length_a   1.000
_cell.length_b   1.000
_cell.length_c   1.000
_cell.angle_alpha   90.00
_cell.angle_beta   90.00
_cell.angle_gamma   90.00
#
_symmetry.space_group_name_H-M   'P 1'
#
loop_
_entity.id
_entity.type
_entity.pdbx_description
1 polymer ?
#
loop_
_entity_poly.entity_id
_entity_poly.type
_entity_poly.pdbx_seq_one_letter_code
_entity_poly.pdbx_strand_id
1 'polypeptide(L)'
;MSRNFIIWGAFATLFAATGVFAVPGALEGAVDKQPLNIAAIVMFLLFVAATLGITYWAAKRTKTAKDFYTAGGGITGFQNGLAISGDYMSAASFLGISALVYK
;
A
#
# COMPACT_ATOMS: atom_id res chain seq x y z
N MET A 1 9.76 -30.68 -8.93
CA MET A 1 10.40 -29.44 -8.48
C MET A 1 9.48 -28.80 -7.45
N SER A 2 9.86 -28.79 -6.16
CA SER A 2 8.93 -28.49 -5.06
C SER A 2 8.61 -26.99 -5.02
N ARG A 3 7.31 -26.64 -4.95
CA ARG A 3 6.77 -25.27 -4.84
C ARG A 3 7.48 -24.42 -3.77
N ASN A 4 8.06 -25.06 -2.76
CA ASN A 4 8.80 -24.40 -1.70
C ASN A 4 10.06 -23.69 -2.22
N PHE A 5 10.77 -24.26 -3.19
CA PHE A 5 12.01 -23.65 -3.71
C PHE A 5 11.75 -22.31 -4.42
N ILE A 6 10.62 -22.19 -5.11
CA ILE A 6 10.20 -20.96 -5.79
C ILE A 6 9.83 -19.88 -4.78
N ILE A 7 9.12 -20.26 -3.71
CA ILE A 7 8.71 -19.33 -2.65
C ILE A 7 9.95 -18.81 -1.92
N TRP A 8 10.86 -19.68 -1.49
CA TRP A 8 12.09 -19.29 -0.81
C TRP A 8 13.04 -18.47 -1.72
N GLY A 9 13.11 -18.80 -3.01
CA GLY A 9 13.86 -18.02 -3.99
C GLY A 9 13.32 -16.60 -4.18
N ALA A 10 11.99 -16.45 -4.21
CA ALA A 10 11.34 -15.14 -4.31
C ALA A 10 11.51 -14.27 -3.05
N PHE A 11 11.51 -14.89 -1.87
CA PHE A 11 11.82 -14.18 -0.62
C PHE A 11 13.29 -13.74 -0.55
N ALA A 12 14.22 -14.59 -1.01
CA ALA A 12 15.64 -14.26 -1.02
C ALA A 12 15.97 -13.10 -1.98
N THR A 13 15.34 -13.05 -3.15
CA THR A 13 15.52 -11.93 -4.09
C THR A 13 14.91 -10.63 -3.59
N LEU A 14 13.74 -10.68 -2.93
CA LEU A 14 13.13 -9.50 -2.31
C LEU A 14 13.99 -8.95 -1.16
N PHE A 15 14.57 -9.84 -0.34
CA PHE A 15 15.48 -9.44 0.76
C PHE A 15 16.81 -8.89 0.22
N ALA A 16 17.39 -9.51 -0.81
CA ALA A 16 18.60 -9.00 -1.45
C ALA A 16 18.38 -7.62 -2.09
N ALA A 17 17.21 -7.34 -2.66
CA ALA A 17 16.86 -6.03 -3.19
C ALA A 17 16.83 -4.93 -2.11
N THR A 18 16.47 -5.27 -0.87
CA THR A 18 16.58 -4.34 0.27
C THR A 18 18.02 -4.15 0.77
N GLY A 19 18.90 -5.14 0.57
CA GLY A 19 20.32 -5.07 0.94
C GLY A 19 21.15 -4.11 0.07
N VAL A 20 20.70 -3.79 -1.14
CA VAL A 20 21.39 -2.82 -2.03
C VAL A 20 21.31 -1.38 -1.50
N PHE A 21 20.37 -1.08 -0.58
CA PHE A 21 20.28 0.21 0.09
C PHE A 21 21.24 0.37 1.28
N ALA A 22 21.98 -0.69 1.66
CA ALA A 22 22.94 -0.66 2.75
C ALA A 22 24.36 -0.28 2.27
N VAL A 23 24.49 0.68 1.34
CA VAL A 23 25.78 1.30 1.04
C VAL A 23 26.18 2.14 2.26
N PRO A 24 27.24 1.78 3.01
CA PRO A 24 27.73 2.60 4.10
C PRO A 24 28.30 3.88 3.49
N GLY A 25 27.62 5.01 3.68
CA GLY A 25 28.00 6.32 3.15
C GLY A 25 26.88 7.12 2.50
N ALA A 26 25.75 6.49 2.15
CA ALA A 26 24.61 7.22 1.56
C ALA A 26 23.78 8.04 2.57
N LEU A 27 24.05 7.90 3.87
CA LEU A 27 23.26 8.49 4.97
C LEU A 27 24.09 9.33 5.96
N GLU A 28 25.32 9.72 5.60
CA GLU A 28 26.25 10.48 6.47
C GLU A 28 25.97 12.00 6.54
N GLY A 29 24.76 12.43 6.19
CA GLY A 29 24.30 13.78 6.52
C GLY A 29 23.83 13.82 7.97
N ALA A 30 24.21 14.85 8.73
CA ALA A 30 23.69 15.08 10.07
C ALA A 30 22.15 15.11 10.02
N VAL A 31 21.52 14.01 10.43
CA VAL A 31 20.07 13.91 10.52
C VAL A 31 19.66 14.74 11.72
N ASP A 32 19.29 15.99 11.46
CA ASP A 32 18.73 16.85 12.49
C ASP A 32 17.43 16.22 12.98
N LYS A 33 17.32 15.97 14.29
CA LYS A 33 16.14 15.31 14.87
C LYS A 33 14.95 16.23 14.69
N GLN A 34 14.16 15.97 13.66
CA GLN A 34 12.92 16.70 13.43
C GLN A 34 12.03 16.56 14.67
N PRO A 35 11.42 17.66 15.14
CA PRO A 35 10.52 17.60 16.28
C PRO A 35 9.34 16.67 15.95
N LEU A 36 8.83 15.95 16.97
CA LEU A 36 7.71 15.04 16.79
C LEU A 36 6.48 15.79 16.26
N ASN A 37 6.09 15.48 15.02
CA ASN A 37 4.88 16.05 14.42
C ASN A 37 3.66 15.24 14.85
N ILE A 38 3.13 15.60 16.02
CA ILE A 38 1.95 14.93 16.60
C ILE A 38 0.75 15.01 15.66
N ALA A 39 0.56 16.12 14.95
CA ALA A 39 -0.54 16.27 13.99
C ALA A 39 -0.45 15.24 12.85
N ALA A 40 0.73 15.05 12.26
CA ALA A 40 0.94 14.06 11.21
C ALA A 40 0.69 12.63 11.72
N ILE A 41 1.14 12.30 12.93
CA ILE A 41 0.93 10.98 13.55
C ILE A 41 -0.56 10.71 13.76
N VAL A 42 -1.30 11.67 14.32
CA VAL A 42 -2.74 11.52 14.55
C VAL A 42 -3.49 11.33 13.23
N MET A 43 -3.19 12.13 12.20
CA MET A 43 -3.81 12.00 10.88
C MET A 43 -3.51 10.65 10.23
N PHE A 44 -2.27 10.16 10.34
CA PHE A 44 -1.90 8.84 9.85
C PHE A 44 -2.71 7.73 10.53
N LEU A 45 -2.78 7.74 11.87
CA LEU A 45 -3.52 6.74 12.61
C LEU A 45 -5.02 6.78 12.33
N LEU A 46 -5.60 7.98 12.20
CA LEU A 46 -7.00 8.14 11.81
C LEU A 46 -7.26 7.57 10.41
N PHE A 47 -6.40 7.86 9.44
CA PHE A 47 -6.55 7.34 8.08
C PHE A 47 -6.45 5.81 8.03
N VAL A 48 -5.48 5.23 8.74
CA VAL A 48 -5.30 3.78 8.84
C VAL A 48 -6.52 3.13 9.51
N ALA A 49 -6.96 3.66 10.65
CA ALA A 49 -8.11 3.13 11.38
C ALA A 49 -9.40 3.22 10.56
N ALA A 50 -9.62 4.34 9.85
CA ALA A 50 -10.76 4.51 8.96
C ALA A 50 -10.74 3.49 7.81
N THR A 51 -9.59 3.32 7.15
CA THR A 51 -9.42 2.36 6.06
C THR A 51 -9.72 0.93 6.53
N LEU A 52 -9.09 0.51 7.63
CA LEU A 52 -9.31 -0.82 8.22
C LEU A 52 -10.76 -1.02 8.68
N GLY A 53 -11.38 0.00 9.27
CA GLY A 53 -12.77 -0.04 9.71
C GLY A 53 -13.75 -0.26 8.56
N ILE A 54 -13.57 0.47 7.45
CA ILE A 54 -14.39 0.32 6.25
C ILE A 54 -14.17 -1.07 5.62
N THR A 55 -12.92 -1.52 5.49
CA THR A 55 -12.59 -2.84 4.93
C THR A 55 -13.17 -3.98 5.77
N TYR A 56 -13.07 -3.89 7.10
CA TYR A 56 -13.63 -4.89 8.00
C TYR A 56 -15.16 -4.95 7.91
N TRP A 57 -15.81 -3.78 7.89
CA TRP A 57 -17.27 -3.70 7.73
C TRP A 57 -17.72 -4.28 6.39
N ALA A 58 -17.02 -3.96 5.30
CA ALA A 58 -17.30 -4.51 3.97
C ALA A 58 -17.12 -6.03 3.95
N ALA A 59 -16.00 -6.53 4.50
CA ALA A 59 -15.72 -7.96 4.60
C ALA A 59 -16.80 -8.73 5.36
N LYS A 60 -17.39 -8.13 6.41
CA LYS A 60 -18.48 -8.76 7.18
C LYS A 60 -19.81 -8.86 6.39
N ARG A 61 -20.01 -8.04 5.36
CA ARG A 61 -21.21 -8.08 4.50
C ARG A 61 -21.10 -9.09 3.36
N THR A 62 -19.89 -9.47 2.96
CA THR A 62 -19.66 -10.47 1.92
C THR A 62 -19.74 -11.88 2.52
N LYS A 63 -20.86 -12.58 2.31
CA LYS A 63 -21.12 -13.91 2.94
C LYS A 63 -21.26 -15.05 1.94
N THR A 64 -21.58 -14.78 0.68
CA THR A 64 -21.75 -15.82 -0.36
C THR A 64 -20.75 -15.64 -1.50
N ALA A 65 -20.49 -16.71 -2.27
CA ALA A 65 -19.62 -16.64 -3.45
C ALA A 65 -20.14 -15.65 -4.51
N LYS A 66 -21.46 -15.50 -4.64
CA LYS A 66 -22.06 -14.48 -5.51
C LYS A 66 -21.72 -13.06 -5.05
N ASP A 67 -21.75 -12.80 -3.74
CA ASP A 67 -21.38 -11.49 -3.19
C ASP A 67 -19.90 -11.19 -3.39
N PHE A 68 -19.04 -12.21 -3.41
CA PHE A 68 -17.61 -12.03 -3.63
C PHE A 68 -17.26 -11.79 -5.10
N TYR A 69 -17.88 -12.53 -6.03
CA TYR A 69 -17.53 -12.48 -7.46
C TYR A 69 -18.29 -11.44 -8.27
N THR A 70 -19.55 -11.15 -7.91
CA THR A 70 -20.37 -10.19 -8.66
C THR A 70 -20.87 -9.03 -7.80
N ALA A 71 -20.45 -8.95 -6.53
CA ALA A 71 -20.98 -7.98 -5.58
C ALA A 71 -22.53 -7.97 -5.54
N GLY A 72 -23.15 -9.14 -5.78
CA GLY A 72 -24.60 -9.28 -5.88
C GLY A 72 -25.25 -8.64 -7.12
N GLY A 73 -24.46 -8.16 -8.09
CA GLY A 73 -24.93 -7.49 -9.30
C GLY A 73 -25.33 -6.02 -9.11
N GLY A 74 -25.04 -5.42 -7.95
CA GLY A 74 -25.54 -4.10 -7.55
C GLY A 74 -24.56 -2.92 -7.68
N ILE A 75 -23.37 -3.10 -8.27
CA ILE A 75 -22.39 -2.00 -8.43
C ILE A 75 -22.80 -1.13 -9.62
N THR A 76 -23.01 0.16 -9.36
CA THR A 76 -23.30 1.15 -10.42
C THR A 76 -22.03 1.53 -11.20
N GLY A 77 -22.19 1.98 -12.45
CA GLY A 77 -21.06 2.36 -13.30
C GLY A 77 -20.17 3.46 -12.68
N PHE A 78 -20.76 4.41 -11.94
CA PHE A 78 -20.02 5.44 -11.23
C PHE A 78 -19.17 4.87 -10.08
N GLN A 79 -19.72 3.95 -9.28
CA GLN A 79 -18.98 3.29 -8.20
C GLN A 79 -17.81 2.46 -8.74
N ASN A 80 -18.02 1.75 -9.84
CA ASN A 80 -16.96 1.00 -10.51
C ASN A 80 -15.88 1.94 -11.08
N GLY A 81 -16.29 3.04 -11.73
CA GLY A 81 -15.37 4.05 -12.25
C GLY A 81 -14.53 4.72 -11.16
N LEU A 82 -15.13 5.02 -10.00
CA LEU A 82 -14.43 5.57 -8.84
C LEU A 82 -13.47 4.57 -8.19
N ALA A 83 -13.83 3.28 -8.14
CA ALA A 83 -12.93 2.24 -7.63
C ALA A 83 -11.67 2.12 -8.50
N ILE A 84 -11.86 2.07 -9.83
CA ILE A 84 -10.75 1.98 -10.78
C ILE A 84 -9.85 3.23 -10.72
N SER A 85 -10.45 4.42 -10.67
CA SER A 85 -9.65 5.65 -10.56
C SER A 85 -8.84 5.71 -9.26
N GLY A 86 -9.40 5.20 -8.16
CA GLY A 86 -8.69 5.03 -6.89
C GLY A 86 -7.48 4.09 -7.01
N ASP A 87 -7.64 2.94 -7.67
CA ASP A 87 -6.54 1.99 -7.89
C ASP A 87 -5.41 2.58 -8.76
N TYR A 88 -5.74 3.46 -9.71
CA TYR A 88 -4.74 4.19 -10.50
C TYR A 88 -3.93 5.21 -9.66
N MET A 89 -4.52 5.75 -8.59
CA MET A 89 -3.89 6.75 -7.71
C MET A 89 -3.06 6.14 -6.56
N SER A 90 -2.37 5.02 -6.82
CA SER A 90 -1.53 4.37 -5.81
C SER A 90 -0.41 5.29 -5.27
N ALA A 91 0.04 5.03 -4.03
CA ALA A 91 1.16 5.73 -3.40
C ALA A 91 2.45 5.67 -4.24
N ALA A 92 2.64 4.60 -5.01
CA ALA A 92 3.73 4.49 -5.97
C ALA A 92 3.62 5.53 -7.09
N SER A 93 2.42 5.77 -7.60
CA SER A 93 2.15 6.84 -8.59
C SER A 93 2.42 8.22 -7.98
N PHE A 94 1.99 8.46 -6.74
CA PHE A 94 2.21 9.72 -6.04
C PHE A 94 3.71 10.00 -5.79
N LEU A 95 4.44 9.02 -5.24
CA LEU A 95 5.87 9.14 -4.99
C LEU A 95 6.67 9.21 -6.30
N GLY A 96 6.27 8.43 -7.32
CA GLY A 96 6.90 8.41 -8.63
C GLY A 96 6.80 9.74 -9.37
N ILE A 97 5.61 10.35 -9.42
CA ILE A 97 5.43 11.68 -10.03
C ILE A 97 6.18 12.74 -9.21
N SER A 98 6.10 12.69 -7.87
CA SER A 98 6.83 13.64 -7.00
C SER A 98 8.35 13.55 -7.22
N ALA A 99 8.89 12.33 -7.39
CA ALA A 99 10.31 12.11 -7.67
C ALA A 99 10.74 12.54 -9.08
N LEU A 100 9.83 12.51 -10.07
CA LEU A 100 10.09 13.03 -11.42
C LEU A 100 10.09 14.57 -11.45
N VAL A 101 9.29 15.22 -10.60
CA VAL A 101 9.21 16.68 -10.50
C VAL A 101 10.37 17.26 -9.67
N TYR A 102 10.83 16.54 -8.64
CA TYR A 102 11.95 16.96 -7.77
C TYR A 102 13.35 16.57 -8.30
N LYS A 103 13.47 16.23 -9.58
CA LYS A 103 14.72 15.84 -10.23
C LYS A 103 15.26 16.90 -11.18
#